data_AF-A0A9E3UXC5-F1
#
_entry.id   AF-A0A9E3UXC5-F1
#
_cell.length_a   1.000
_cell.length_b   1.000
_cell.length_c   1.000
_cell.angle_alpha   90.00
_cell.angle_beta   90.00
_cell.angle_gamma   90.00
#
_symmetry.space_group_name_H-M   'P 1'
#
loop_
_entity.id
_entity.type
_entity.pdbx_description
1 polymer ?
#
loop_
_entity_poly.entity_id
_entity_poly.type
_entity_poly.pdbx_seq_one_letter_code
_entity_poly.pdbx_strand_id
1 'polypeptide(L)' 'MEVAFNILIGLIYLAFWGVAFLILYHLTRFGVGVQPKRLAAAFFLGAIILFGTSLILFANLDLSPLKLWLQ' A
#
# COMPACT_ATOMS: atom_id res chain seq x y z
N MET A 1 -15.92 -19.90 9.43
CA MET A 1 -15.17 -19.67 8.17
C MET A 1 -14.71 -18.22 8.04
N GLU A 2 -15.54 -17.24 8.39
CA GLU A 2 -15.23 -15.81 8.29
C GLU A 2 -13.96 -15.37 9.03
N VAL A 3 -13.77 -15.81 10.28
CA VAL A 3 -12.58 -15.46 11.08
C VAL A 3 -11.29 -15.96 10.44
N ALA A 4 -11.27 -17.22 9.97
CA ALA A 4 -10.09 -17.80 9.32
C ALA A 4 -9.75 -17.07 8.01
N PHE A 5 -10.77 -16.66 7.24
CA PHE A 5 -10.59 -15.89 6.02
C PHE A 5 -10.02 -14.49 6.31
N ASN A 6 -10.53 -13.80 7.33
CA ASN A 6 -10.01 -12.49 7.73
C ASN A 6 -8.56 -12.56 8.23
N ILE A 7 -8.21 -13.62 8.96
CA ILE A 7 -6.83 -13.88 9.38
C ILE A 7 -5.93 -14.09 8.15
N LEU A 8 -6.37 -14.88 7.17
CA LEU A 8 -5.62 -15.14 5.94
C LEU A 8 -5.36 -13.84 5.16
N ILE A 9 -6.39 -12.99 5.00
CA ILE A 9 -6.23 -11.69 4.34
C ILE A 9 -5.24 -10.81 5.10
N GLY A 10 -5.34 -10.76 6.43
CA GLY A 10 -4.40 -10.01 7.28
C GLY A 10 -2.95 -10.46 7.10
N LEU A 11 -2.71 -11.77 7.03
CA LEU A 11 -1.37 -12.33 6.79
C LEU A 11 -0.84 -11.96 5.40
N ILE A 12 -1.67 -12.05 4.35
CA ILE A 12 -1.29 -11.66 2.99
C ILE A 12 -0.95 -10.17 2.93
N TYR A 13 -1.75 -9.33 3.59
CA TYR A 13 -1.52 -7.89 3.66
C TYR A 13 -0.19 -7.56 4.35
N LEU A 14 0.11 -8.20 5.49
CA LEU A 14 1.38 -8.03 6.20
C LEU A 14 2.58 -8.53 5.36
N ALA A 15 2.44 -9.68 4.70
CA ALA A 15 3.48 -10.21 3.82
C ALA A 15 3.76 -9.26 2.65
N PHE A 16 2.71 -8.73 2.00
CA PHE A 16 2.82 -7.77 0.91
C PHE A 16 3.60 -6.52 1.34
N TRP A 17 3.19 -5.88 2.43
CA TRP A 17 3.86 -4.67 2.92
C TRP A 17 5.27 -4.94 3.44
N GLY A 18 5.51 -6.11 4.06
CA GLY A 18 6.85 -6.54 4.45
C GLY A 18 7.80 -6.66 3.25
N VAL A 19 7.35 -7.29 2.17
CA VAL A 19 8.14 -7.41 0.93
C VAL A 19 8.33 -6.04 0.26
N ALA A 20 7.29 -5.20 0.21
CA ALA A 20 7.39 -3.85 -0.33
C ALA A 20 8.43 -3.00 0.42
N PHE A 21 8.49 -3.12 1.76
CA PHE A 21 9.53 -2.47 2.56
C PHE A 21 10.93 -2.97 2.18
N LEU A 22 11.12 -4.29 2.03
CA LEU A 22 12.40 -4.87 1.65
C LEU A 22 12.87 -4.35 0.28
N ILE A 23 11.96 -4.24 -0.69
CA ILE A 23 12.24 -3.68 -2.02
C ILE A 23 12.65 -2.20 -1.88
N LEU A 24 11.85 -1.39 -1.21
CA LEU A 24 12.16 0.04 -1.02
C LEU A 24 13.49 0.25 -0.29
N TYR A 25 13.76 -0.54 0.75
CA TYR A 25 15.05 -0.51 1.44
C TYR A 25 16.21 -0.90 0.51
N HIS A 26 16.04 -1.94 -0.31
CA HIS A 26 17.08 -2.36 -1.26
C HIS A 26 17.29 -1.36 -2.40
N LEU A 27 16.25 -0.68 -2.86
CA LEU A 27 16.40 0.34 -3.90
C LEU A 27 17.04 1.62 -3.33
N THR A 28 16.61 2.05 -2.15
CA THR A 28 17.13 3.28 -1.52
C THR A 28 18.54 3.11 -0.97
N ARG A 29 18.97 1.91 -0.54
CA ARG A 29 20.35 1.69 -0.07
C ARG A 29 21.41 1.90 -1.15
N PHE A 30 21.05 1.82 -2.43
CA PHE A 30 21.96 2.15 -3.53
C PHE A 30 21.82 3.64 -3.85
N GLY A 31 22.80 4.44 -3.42
CA GLY A 31 22.86 5.89 -3.71
C GLY A 31 22.43 6.81 -2.56
N VAL A 32 21.79 6.31 -1.49
CA VAL A 32 21.38 7.15 -0.34
C VAL A 32 22.30 6.96 0.86
N GLY A 33 23.37 7.77 0.89
CA GLY A 33 24.16 8.16 2.07
C GLY A 33 24.41 7.14 3.19
N VAL A 34 24.64 7.65 4.39
CA VAL A 34 25.02 6.84 5.58
C VAL A 34 23.82 6.20 6.31
N GLN A 35 22.57 6.56 5.97
CA GLN A 35 21.37 6.13 6.72
C GLN A 35 20.18 5.69 5.84
N PRO A 36 20.37 4.70 4.94
CA PRO A 36 19.34 4.28 3.99
C PRO A 36 18.07 3.73 4.66
N LYS A 37 18.18 3.15 5.86
CA LYS A 37 17.04 2.63 6.62
C LYS A 37 16.02 3.71 7.00
N ARG A 38 16.49 4.92 7.36
CA ARG A 38 15.61 6.02 7.78
C ARG A 38 14.82 6.58 6.60
N LEU A 39 15.49 6.72 5.45
CA LEU A 39 14.84 7.19 4.23
C LEU A 39 13.85 6.16 3.69
N ALA A 40 14.21 4.87 3.70
CA ALA A 40 13.29 3.79 3.37
C ALA A 40 12.03 3.78 4.26
N ALA A 41 12.19 3.99 5.57
CA ALA A 41 11.07 4.06 6.50
C ALA A 41 10.15 5.26 6.23
N ALA A 42 10.72 6.45 5.97
CA ALA A 42 9.93 7.63 5.60
C ALA A 42 9.15 7.42 4.30
N PHE A 43 9.79 6.84 3.28
CA PHE A 43 9.14 6.54 2.01
C PHE A 43 8.04 5.48 2.16
N PHE A 44 8.30 4.45 2.95
CA PHE A 44 7.34 3.39 3.24
C PHE A 44 6.10 3.90 3.99
N LEU A 45 6.29 4.76 5.00
CA LEU A 45 5.18 5.42 5.69
C LEU A 45 4.36 6.28 4.73
N GLY A 46 5.02 7.07 3.88
CA GLY A 46 4.35 7.85 2.83
C GLY A 46 3.53 6.97 1.88
N ALA A 47 4.07 5.82 1.46
CA ALA A 47 3.38 4.88 0.59
C ALA A 47 2.14 4.27 1.27
N ILE A 48 2.21 3.90 2.56
CA ILE A 48 1.05 3.38 3.31
C ILE A 48 -0.05 4.45 3.40
N ILE A 49 0.32 5.70 3.71
CA ILE A 49 -0.63 6.80 3.81
C ILE A 49 -1.31 7.02 2.47
N LEU A 50 -0.55 7.18 1.39
CA LEU A 50 -1.10 7.38 0.04
C LEU A 50 -1.99 6.22 -0.40
N PHE A 51 -1.57 4.97 -0.13
CA PHE A 51 -2.38 3.80 -0.42
C PHE A 51 -3.69 3.81 0.36
N GLY A 52 -3.66 4.07 1.67
CA GLY A 52 -4.86 4.18 2.50
C GLY A 52 -5.80 5.30 2.03
N THR A 53 -5.25 6.48 1.71
CA THR A 53 -6.02 7.59 1.14
C THR A 53 -6.67 7.19 -0.18
N SER A 54 -5.93 6.49 -1.06
CA SER A 54 -6.48 6.04 -2.35
C SER A 54 -7.64 5.05 -2.18
N LEU A 55 -7.56 4.13 -1.20
CA LEU A 55 -8.64 3.19 -0.90
C LEU A 55 -9.88 3.91 -0.39
N ILE A 56 -9.72 4.87 0.52
CA ILE A 56 -10.83 5.66 1.05
C ILE A 56 -11.48 6.45 -0.08
N LEU A 57 -10.69 7.15 -0.90
CA LEU A 57 -11.20 7.90 -2.04
C LEU A 57 -11.95 6.98 -3.00
N PHE A 58 -11.36 5.85 -3.37
CA PHE A 58 -11.98 4.87 -4.27
C PHE A 58 -13.31 4.33 -3.71
N ALA A 59 -13.37 4.01 -2.41
CA ALA A 59 -14.60 3.54 -1.77
C ALA A 59 -15.72 4.60 -1.75
N ASN A 60 -15.37 5.88 -1.87
CA ASN A 60 -16.32 6.99 -1.90
C ASN A 60 -16.55 7.55 -3.32
N LEU A 61 -15.98 6.94 -4.37
CA LEU A 61 -16.23 7.36 -5.74
C LEU A 61 -17.67 6.98 -6.17
N ASP A 62 -18.44 7.98 -6.59
CA ASP A 62 -19.71 7.75 -7.27
C ASP A 62 -19.46 7.40 -8.75
N LEU A 63 -19.73 6.16 -9.12
CA LEU A 63 -19.59 5.64 -10.48
C LEU A 63 -20.89 5.75 -11.30
N SER A 64 -21.96 6.28 -10.72
CA SER A 64 -23.25 6.48 -11.41
C SER A 64 -23.13 7.27 -12.72
N PRO A 65 -22.32 8.35 -12.80
CA PRO A 65 -22.14 9.07 -14.06
C PRO A 65 -21.52 8.21 -15.16
N LEU A 66 -20.58 7.32 -14.83
CA LEU A 66 -19.91 6.45 -15.81
C LEU A 66 -20.87 5.41 -16.41
N LYS A 67 -21.81 4.90 -15.62
CA LYS A 67 -22.83 3.93 -16.06
C LYS A 67 -23.77 4.53 -17.12
N LEU A 68 -24.02 5.84 -17.07
CA LEU A 68 -24.89 6.55 -18.02
C LEU A 68 -24.28 6.63 -19.44
N TRP A 69 -22.94 6.65 -19.55
CA TRP A 69 -22.23 6.75 -20.84
C TRP A 69 -21.98 5.40 -21.52
N LEU A 70 -22.23 4.30 -20.82
CA LEU A 70 -22.03 2.92 -21.31
C LEU A 70 -23.35 2.23 -21.72
N GLN A 71 -24.47 2.95 -21.66
CA GLN A 71 -25.79 2.54 -22.19
C GLN A 71 -26.04 3.19 -23.55
#